data_AF-A0A1G1KYB7-F1
#
_entry.id   AF-A0A1G1KYB7-F1
#
_cell.length_a   1.000
_cell.length_b   1.000
_cell.length_c   1.000
_cell.angle_alpha   90.00
_cell.angle_beta   90.00
_cell.angle_gamma   90.00
#
_symmetry.space_group_name_H-M   'P 1'
#
loop_
_entity.id
_entity.type
_entity.pdbx_description
1 polymer ?
#
loop_
_entity_poly.entity_id
_entity_poly.type
_entity_poly.pdbx_seq_one_letter_code
_entity_poly.pdbx_strand_id
1 'polypeptide(L)'
;MNTIKQCIIKIENDEEQNFPSILDVQAKDFFIGWFKNKMTILLLMIQSPIRGAGESMKKLSYFLDELHHHFMNSRLQGNHSKLFRWLKLFVSRYPAVSMHQRKTAVQLCKKLFNLYGLPMDADDVVLREGPLPFLKTANYNAK
;
A
#
# COMPACT_ATOMS: atom_id res chain seq x y z
N MET A 1 45.29 5.23 5.79
CA MET A 1 44.18 4.26 5.68
C MET A 1 42.98 4.72 6.50
N ASN A 2 42.20 5.73 6.06
CA ASN A 2 41.05 6.17 6.87
C ASN A 2 39.88 6.81 6.10
N THR A 3 39.75 6.54 4.80
CA THR A 3 38.65 7.09 3.98
C THR A 3 37.52 6.09 3.75
N ILE A 4 37.82 4.79 3.74
CA ILE A 4 36.83 3.73 3.48
C ILE A 4 35.89 3.53 4.70
N LYS A 5 36.39 3.64 5.92
CA LYS A 5 35.55 3.51 7.14
C LYS A 5 34.54 4.66 7.29
N GLN A 6 34.85 5.86 6.81
CA GLN A 6 33.90 6.98 6.83
C GLN A 6 32.81 6.84 5.75
N CYS A 7 33.09 6.19 4.62
CA CYS A 7 32.06 5.89 3.62
C CYS A 7 31.14 4.75 4.08
N ILE A 8 31.66 3.74 4.79
CA ILE A 8 30.82 2.64 5.32
C ILE A 8 29.85 3.16 6.39
N ILE A 9 30.30 4.03 7.30
CA ILE A 9 29.42 4.64 8.32
C ILE A 9 28.42 5.65 7.73
N LYS A 10 28.73 6.26 6.57
CA LYS A 10 27.77 7.13 5.86
C LYS A 10 26.76 6.37 5.02
N ILE A 11 27.08 5.18 4.51
CA ILE A 11 26.16 4.37 3.72
C ILE A 11 25.13 3.67 4.61
N GLU A 12 25.46 3.38 5.87
CA GLU A 12 24.51 2.77 6.84
C GLU A 12 23.47 3.75 7.42
N ASN A 13 23.55 5.05 7.12
CA ASN A 13 22.61 6.06 7.64
C ASN A 13 21.58 6.58 6.62
N ASP A 14 21.64 6.16 5.36
CA ASP A 14 20.69 6.59 4.31
C ASP A 14 19.53 5.60 4.07
N GLU A 15 19.46 4.50 4.83
CA GLU A 15 18.23 3.75 5.03
C GLU A 15 17.48 4.23 6.28
N GLU A 16 17.39 5.56 6.46
CA GLU A 16 16.43 6.15 7.38
C GLU A 16 15.04 5.70 6.91
N GLN A 17 14.56 4.62 7.50
CA GLN A 17 13.23 4.09 7.23
C GLN A 17 12.24 5.24 7.36
N ASN A 18 11.50 5.52 6.28
CA ASN A 18 10.72 6.76 6.09
C ASN A 18 9.49 6.89 7.01
N PHE A 19 9.49 6.21 8.15
CA PHE A 19 8.52 6.42 9.20
C PHE A 19 8.74 7.81 9.82
N PRO A 20 7.68 8.48 10.26
CA PRO A 20 7.81 9.69 11.06
C PRO A 20 8.73 9.43 12.26
N SER A 21 9.70 10.32 12.50
CA SER A 21 10.64 10.24 13.61
C SER A 21 10.00 10.29 15.01
N ILE A 22 8.67 10.48 15.07
CA ILE A 22 7.87 10.59 16.29
C ILE A 22 7.37 9.24 16.81
N LEU A 23 7.51 8.15 16.05
CA LEU A 23 7.00 6.84 16.45
C LEU A 23 8.02 6.09 17.32
N ASP A 24 7.64 5.76 18.54
CA ASP A 24 8.36 4.76 19.34
C ASP A 24 8.25 3.35 18.68
N VAL A 25 9.02 2.39 19.19
CA VAL A 25 9.07 1.02 18.63
C VAL A 25 7.68 0.36 18.59
N GLN A 26 6.85 0.57 19.61
CA GLN A 26 5.50 -0.02 19.67
C GLN A 26 4.54 0.67 18.68
N ALA A 27 4.64 1.99 18.55
CA ALA A 27 3.86 2.77 17.60
C ALA A 27 4.23 2.43 16.15
N LYS A 28 5.49 2.08 15.90
CA LYS A 28 5.96 1.60 14.61
C LYS A 28 5.36 0.23 14.26
N ASP A 29 5.39 -0.73 15.19
CA ASP A 29 4.77 -2.05 14.95
C ASP A 29 3.26 -1.93 14.70
N PHE A 30 2.58 -1.07 15.48
CA PHE A 30 1.18 -0.76 15.28
C PHE A 30 0.92 -0.14 13.90
N PHE A 31 1.74 0.82 13.48
CA PHE A 31 1.66 1.41 12.15
C PHE A 31 1.84 0.36 11.06
N ILE A 32 2.84 -0.52 11.17
CA ILE A 32 3.10 -1.57 10.17
C ILE A 32 1.88 -2.50 10.05
N GLY A 33 1.33 -2.94 11.18
CA GLY A 33 0.14 -3.79 11.19
C GLY A 33 -1.08 -3.09 10.58
N TRP A 34 -1.33 -1.84 10.95
CA TRP A 34 -2.39 -1.02 10.39
C TRP A 34 -2.21 -0.80 8.88
N PHE A 35 -1.01 -0.41 8.45
CA PHE A 35 -0.65 -0.17 7.05
C PHE A 35 -0.87 -1.42 6.21
N LYS A 36 -0.29 -2.55 6.63
CA LYS A 36 -0.42 -3.83 5.92
C LYS A 36 -1.89 -4.21 5.75
N ASN A 37 -2.69 -4.13 6.83
CA ASN A 37 -4.12 -4.46 6.77
C ASN A 37 -4.88 -3.57 5.77
N LYS A 38 -4.66 -2.25 5.79
CA LYS A 38 -5.30 -1.32 4.85
C LYS A 38 -4.85 -1.55 3.40
N MET A 39 -3.56 -1.83 3.19
CA MET A 39 -3.03 -2.16 1.87
C MET A 39 -3.59 -3.49 1.34
N THR A 40 -3.73 -4.52 2.18
CA THR A 40 -4.37 -5.78 1.80
C THR A 40 -5.82 -5.56 1.34
N ILE A 41 -6.60 -4.75 2.05
CA ILE A 41 -7.97 -4.40 1.62
C ILE A 41 -7.96 -3.71 0.24
N LEU A 42 -7.04 -2.76 0.03
CA LEU A 42 -6.90 -2.07 -1.26
C LEU A 42 -6.52 -3.05 -2.38
N LEU A 43 -5.62 -3.99 -2.13
CA LEU A 43 -5.18 -5.00 -3.11
C LEU A 43 -6.29 -6.01 -3.43
N LEU A 44 -7.00 -6.50 -2.43
CA LEU A 44 -8.17 -7.37 -2.61
C LEU A 44 -9.25 -6.68 -3.46
N MET A 45 -9.47 -5.38 -3.25
CA MET A 45 -10.38 -4.59 -4.08
C MET A 45 -9.88 -4.47 -5.53
N ILE A 46 -8.57 -4.24 -5.73
CA ILE A 46 -7.97 -4.19 -7.07
C ILE A 46 -8.10 -5.53 -7.80
N GLN A 47 -8.03 -6.65 -7.09
CA GLN A 47 -8.09 -8.01 -7.64
C GLN A 47 -9.53 -8.49 -7.88
N SER A 48 -10.46 -8.17 -6.97
CA SER A 48 -11.86 -8.56 -7.11
C SER A 48 -12.55 -7.68 -8.16
N PRO A 49 -13.49 -8.18 -8.98
CA PRO A 49 -14.37 -7.36 -9.83
C PRO A 49 -15.65 -6.91 -9.12
N ILE A 50 -15.82 -7.26 -7.84
CA ILE A 50 -17.05 -7.01 -7.08
C ILE A 50 -17.20 -5.52 -6.79
N ARG A 51 -18.38 -4.95 -7.09
CA ARG A 51 -18.76 -3.60 -6.65
C ARG A 51 -18.65 -3.52 -5.12
N GLY A 52 -17.62 -2.82 -4.63
CA GLY A 52 -17.56 -2.48 -3.22
C GLY A 52 -18.65 -1.46 -2.86
N ALA A 53 -19.12 -1.49 -1.62
CA ALA A 53 -20.01 -0.46 -1.10
C ALA A 53 -19.30 0.90 -1.14
N GLY A 54 -20.03 1.97 -1.49
CA GLY A 54 -19.46 3.32 -1.59
C GLY A 54 -18.77 3.80 -0.32
N GLU A 55 -19.22 3.33 0.84
CA GLU A 55 -18.60 3.60 2.14
C GLU A 55 -17.18 3.01 2.27
N SER A 56 -16.96 1.81 1.73
CA SER A 56 -15.61 1.20 1.72
C SER A 56 -14.63 1.99 0.86
N MET A 57 -15.10 2.56 -0.26
CA MET A 57 -14.28 3.40 -1.14
C MET A 57 -13.88 4.72 -0.47
N LYS A 58 -14.79 5.32 0.30
CA LYS A 58 -14.49 6.50 1.11
C LYS A 58 -13.43 6.19 2.16
N LYS A 59 -13.57 5.08 2.90
CA LYS A 59 -12.59 4.65 3.91
C LYS A 59 -11.19 4.41 3.32
N LEU A 60 -11.10 3.82 2.12
CA LEU A 60 -9.83 3.67 1.42
C LEU A 60 -9.25 5.01 0.94
N SER A 61 -10.10 5.94 0.51
CA SER A 61 -9.66 7.28 0.12
C SER A 61 -9.11 8.05 1.32
N TYR A 62 -9.78 7.98 2.47
CA TYR A 62 -9.31 8.58 3.72
C TYR A 62 -7.99 7.98 4.18
N PHE A 63 -7.85 6.64 4.13
CA PHE A 63 -6.58 5.98 4.42
C PHE A 63 -5.42 6.52 3.56
N LEU A 64 -5.64 6.71 2.26
CA LEU A 64 -4.62 7.29 1.36
C LEU A 64 -4.30 8.75 1.73
N ASP A 65 -5.29 9.52 2.17
CA ASP A 65 -5.06 10.88 2.68
C ASP A 65 -4.28 10.88 3.99
N GLU A 66 -4.59 10.00 4.92
CA GLU A 66 -3.86 9.88 6.19
C GLU A 66 -2.39 9.52 5.94
N LEU A 67 -2.13 8.56 5.06
CA LEU A 67 -0.75 8.21 4.69
C LEU A 67 0.00 9.40 4.09
N HIS A 68 -0.63 10.13 3.16
CA HIS A 68 0.02 11.25 2.49
C HIS A 68 0.31 12.43 3.42
N HIS A 69 -0.63 12.80 4.28
CA HIS A 69 -0.55 14.03 5.06
C HIS A 69 0.08 13.83 6.44
N HIS A 70 -0.09 12.65 7.05
CA HIS A 70 0.32 12.41 8.44
C HIS A 70 1.51 11.47 8.58
N PHE A 71 1.67 10.50 7.67
CA PHE A 71 2.70 9.46 7.81
C PHE A 71 3.83 9.57 6.79
N MET A 72 3.72 10.45 5.79
CA MET A 72 4.80 10.68 4.84
C MET A 72 5.74 11.78 5.33
N ASN A 73 7.04 11.49 5.30
CA ASN A 73 8.08 12.49 5.55
C ASN A 73 7.90 13.72 4.64
N SER A 74 7.88 14.92 5.24
CA SER A 74 7.62 16.19 4.54
C SER A 74 8.57 16.45 3.37
N ARG A 75 9.81 15.94 3.42
CA ARG A 75 10.78 16.04 2.32
C ARG A 75 10.38 15.23 1.08
N LEU A 76 9.60 14.17 1.27
CA LEU A 76 9.18 13.25 0.22
C LEU A 76 7.76 13.52 -0.29
N GLN A 77 6.94 14.28 0.45
CA GLN A 77 5.53 14.52 0.12
C GLN A 77 5.36 15.06 -1.31
N GLY A 78 6.08 16.13 -1.69
CA GLY A 78 5.91 16.77 -3.01
C GLY A 78 6.22 15.85 -4.20
N ASN A 79 7.21 14.96 -4.06
CA ASN A 79 7.59 14.01 -5.11
C ASN A 79 6.55 12.89 -5.28
N HIS A 80 5.78 12.60 -4.24
CA HIS A 80 4.85 11.47 -4.21
C HIS A 80 3.38 11.87 -4.22
N SER A 81 3.02 13.15 -4.12
CA SER A 81 1.61 13.60 -4.16
C SER A 81 0.86 13.11 -5.40
N LYS A 82 1.56 12.99 -6.55
CA LYS A 82 0.98 12.44 -7.79
C LYS A 82 0.56 10.98 -7.64
N LEU A 83 1.30 10.17 -6.87
CA LEU A 83 1.01 8.77 -6.60
C LEU A 83 -0.29 8.64 -5.79
N PHE A 84 -0.40 9.34 -4.67
CA PHE A 84 -1.59 9.31 -3.81
C PHE A 84 -2.82 9.81 -4.56
N ARG A 85 -2.69 10.92 -5.29
CA ARG A 85 -3.77 11.45 -6.13
C ARG A 85 -4.24 10.42 -7.16
N TRP A 86 -3.32 9.71 -7.80
CA TRP A 86 -3.66 8.68 -8.78
C TRP A 86 -4.44 7.53 -8.13
N LEU A 87 -3.98 7.01 -6.98
CA LEU A 87 -4.66 5.93 -6.27
C LEU A 87 -6.06 6.34 -5.78
N LYS A 88 -6.23 7.57 -5.30
CA LYS A 88 -7.54 8.10 -4.92
C LYS A 88 -8.50 8.18 -6.12
N LEU A 89 -8.02 8.65 -7.28
CA LEU A 89 -8.81 8.69 -8.51
C LEU A 89 -9.16 7.28 -9.01
N PHE A 90 -8.27 6.31 -8.81
CA PHE A 90 -8.56 4.91 -9.09
C PHE A 90 -9.68 4.38 -8.19
N VAL A 91 -9.60 4.59 -6.88
CA VAL A 91 -10.61 4.17 -5.90
C VAL A 91 -11.97 4.80 -6.20
N SER A 92 -12.02 6.08 -6.55
CA SER A 92 -13.29 6.77 -6.82
C SER A 92 -14.00 6.33 -8.10
N ARG A 93 -13.26 5.76 -9.06
CA ARG A 93 -13.79 5.25 -10.33
C ARG A 93 -14.13 3.76 -10.28
N TYR A 94 -13.74 3.07 -9.22
CA TYR A 94 -13.96 1.65 -9.07
C TYR A 94 -15.47 1.31 -8.98
N PRO A 95 -15.97 0.22 -9.60
CA PRO A 95 -15.24 -0.81 -10.37
C PRO A 95 -15.07 -0.48 -11.86
N ALA A 96 -15.49 0.70 -12.32
CA ALA A 96 -15.43 1.13 -13.73
C ALA A 96 -13.98 1.54 -14.12
N VAL A 97 -13.04 0.62 -13.88
CA VAL A 97 -11.61 0.77 -14.14
C VAL A 97 -11.13 -0.37 -15.04
N SER A 98 -10.22 -0.06 -15.96
CA SER A 98 -9.68 -1.05 -16.90
C SER A 98 -8.68 -2.00 -16.24
N MET A 99 -8.41 -3.14 -16.87
CA MET A 99 -7.38 -4.08 -16.41
C MET A 99 -5.98 -3.43 -16.38
N HIS A 100 -5.69 -2.52 -17.31
CA HIS A 100 -4.46 -1.74 -17.29
C HIS A 100 -4.37 -0.86 -16.03
N GLN A 101 -5.44 -0.14 -15.70
CA GLN A 101 -5.50 0.66 -14.48
C GLN A 101 -5.35 -0.21 -13.22
N ARG A 102 -5.93 -1.41 -13.19
CA ARG A 102 -5.72 -2.37 -12.07
C ARG A 102 -4.25 -2.78 -11.94
N LYS A 103 -3.59 -3.12 -13.05
CA LYS A 103 -2.15 -3.43 -13.07
C LYS A 103 -1.32 -2.24 -12.57
N THR A 104 -1.62 -1.03 -13.01
CA THR A 104 -0.96 0.20 -12.52
C THR A 104 -1.19 0.41 -11.03
N ALA A 105 -2.41 0.19 -10.53
CA ALA A 105 -2.72 0.32 -9.10
C ALA A 105 -1.88 -0.64 -8.25
N VAL A 106 -1.71 -1.90 -8.66
CA VAL A 106 -0.81 -2.85 -7.97
C VAL A 106 0.63 -2.35 -7.97
N GLN A 107 1.13 -1.82 -9.09
CA GLN A 107 2.49 -1.25 -9.15
C GLN A 107 2.67 -0.04 -8.23
N LEU A 108 1.66 0.81 -8.10
CA LEU A 108 1.71 1.94 -7.17
C LEU A 108 1.60 1.49 -5.71
N CYS A 109 0.84 0.42 -5.41
CA CYS A 109 0.82 -0.19 -4.09
C CYS A 109 2.21 -0.72 -3.71
N LYS A 110 2.91 -1.41 -4.62
CA LYS A 110 4.32 -1.82 -4.43
C LYS A 110 5.22 -0.64 -4.10
N LYS A 111 5.07 0.48 -4.82
CA LYS A 111 5.82 1.70 -4.54
C LYS A 111 5.55 2.23 -3.13
N LEU A 112 4.31 2.17 -2.64
CA LEU A 112 3.99 2.55 -1.26
C LEU A 112 4.70 1.65 -0.24
N PHE A 113 4.68 0.32 -0.41
CA PHE A 113 5.43 -0.60 0.44
C PHE A 113 6.94 -0.24 0.48
N ASN A 114 7.54 -0.03 -0.70
CA ASN A 114 8.95 0.35 -0.81
C ASN A 114 9.23 1.71 -0.15
N LEU A 115 8.32 2.68 -0.25
CA LEU A 115 8.47 3.98 0.39
C LEU A 115 8.56 3.87 1.91
N TYR A 116 7.85 2.91 2.51
CA TYR A 116 7.93 2.67 3.96
C TYR A 116 8.98 1.63 4.35
N GLY A 117 9.84 1.19 3.41
CA GLY A 117 10.84 0.16 3.67
C GLY A 117 10.24 -1.20 4.06
N LEU A 118 9.00 -1.46 3.63
CA LEU A 118 8.27 -2.67 3.97
C LEU A 118 8.32 -3.66 2.79
N PRO A 119 8.58 -4.95 3.05
CA PRO A 119 8.42 -5.96 2.01
C PRO A 119 6.96 -6.09 1.64
N MET A 120 6.69 -6.19 0.35
CA MET A 120 5.40 -6.65 -0.16
C MET A 120 5.50 -8.14 -0.39
N ASP A 121 4.72 -8.93 0.34
CA ASP A 121 4.79 -10.39 0.25
C ASP A 121 4.33 -10.83 -1.15
N ALA A 122 5.01 -11.81 -1.76
CA ALA A 122 4.77 -12.21 -3.14
C ALA A 122 3.31 -12.68 -3.39
N ASP A 123 2.66 -13.17 -2.34
CA ASP A 123 1.26 -13.59 -2.35
C ASP A 123 0.27 -12.41 -2.47
N ASP A 124 0.66 -11.20 -2.08
CA ASP A 124 -0.16 -9.98 -2.18
C ASP A 124 -0.30 -9.47 -3.63
N VAL A 125 0.54 -9.97 -4.54
CA VAL A 125 0.77 -9.39 -5.88
C VAL A 125 0.04 -10.14 -6.98
N VAL A 126 -0.40 -11.38 -6.75
CA VAL A 126 -0.89 -12.22 -7.84
C VAL A 126 -2.27 -11.72 -8.30
N LEU A 127 -2.27 -10.91 -9.37
CA LEU A 127 -3.43 -10.69 -10.23
C LEU A 127 -3.77 -12.04 -10.89
N ARG A 128 -4.36 -12.96 -10.12
CA ARG A 128 -4.75 -14.26 -10.64
C ARG A 128 -5.88 -14.04 -11.64
N GLU A 129 -5.66 -14.46 -12.88
CA GLU A 129 -6.76 -14.71 -13.82
C GLU A 129 -7.52 -15.95 -13.29
N GLY A 130 -8.41 -15.73 -12.33
CA GLY A 130 -9.19 -16.81 -11.72
C GLY A 130 -9.80 -16.44 -10.36
N PRO A 131 -10.87 -17.15 -9.93
CA PRO A 131 -11.51 -16.90 -8.65
C PRO A 131 -10.55 -17.11 -7.48
N LEU A 132 -10.65 -16.25 -6.47
CA LEU A 132 -9.81 -16.26 -5.27
C LEU A 132 -9.88 -17.65 -4.59
N PRO A 133 -8.75 -18.23 -4.17
CA PRO A 133 -8.68 -19.61 -3.66
C PRO A 133 -9.56 -19.85 -2.42
N PHE A 134 -9.85 -18.81 -1.64
CA PHE A 134 -10.71 -18.89 -0.46
C PHE A 134 -12.22 -18.87 -0.77
N LEU A 135 -12.62 -18.67 -2.03
CA LEU A 135 -14.03 -18.75 -2.44
C LEU A 135 -14.45 -20.16 -2.91
N LYS A 136 -13.56 -21.16 -2.87
CA LYS A 136 -13.92 -22.56 -3.22
C LYS A 136 -14.73 -23.30 -2.14
N THR A 137 -14.94 -22.72 -0.96
CA THR A 137 -15.62 -23.40 0.16
C THR A 137 -16.98 -22.83 0.56
N ALA A 138 -17.50 -21.82 -0.14
CA ALA A 138 -18.87 -21.36 0.08
C ALA A 138 -19.85 -22.13 -0.83
N ASN A 139 -19.90 -23.46 -0.70
CA ASN A 139 -21.08 -24.24 -1.07
C ASN A 139 -22.20 -23.87 -0.07
N TYR A 140 -22.86 -22.74 -0.31
CA TYR A 140 -24.18 -22.51 0.25
C TYR A 140 -25.14 -23.50 -0.43
N ASN A 141 -25.31 -24.66 0.19
CA ASN A 141 -26.48 -25.49 -0.02
C ASN A 141 -27.70 -24.66 0.40
N ALA A 142 -28.29 -23.94 -0.54
CA ALA A 142 -29.65 -23.46 -0.41
C ALA A 142 -30.56 -24.70 -0.47
N LYS A 143 -31.07 -25.09 0.70
CA LYS A 143 -32.28 -25.90 0.81
C LYS A 143 -33.49 -25.01 0.55
#